data_AF-A0A7C7M636-F1
#
_entry.id   AF-A0A7C7M636-F1
#
_cell.length_a   1.000
_cell.length_b   1.000
_cell.length_c   1.000
_cell.angle_alpha   90.00
_cell.angle_beta   90.00
_cell.angle_gamma   90.00
#
_symmetry.space_group_name_H-M   'P 1'
#
loop_
_entity.id
_entity.type
_entity.pdbx_description
1 polymer ?
#
loop_
_entity_poly.entity_id
_entity_poly.type
_entity_poly.pdbx_seq_one_letter_code
_entity_poly.pdbx_strand_id
1 'polypeptide(L)'
;MQKRTIHNLVWIPVFLIGLAALGLGLEWCFHPEPWLLDQRPNEALLQTSFNTLFAEEINAHLPAYLRVIYRFFGLWLTGIGLLIIAYVQVTRMGTSLARNVLLGVMFIILVGIYYMMLNFIPTSPFLPLVHVLTILWITSTYFSITLKK
;
A
#
# COMPACT_ATOMS: atom_id res chain seq x y z
N MET A 1 29.75 -5.85 -8.20
CA MET A 1 28.96 -6.18 -6.98
C MET A 1 28.83 -7.70 -6.87
N GLN A 2 28.90 -8.27 -5.66
CA GLN A 2 28.78 -9.73 -5.48
C GLN A 2 27.38 -10.22 -5.86
N LYS A 3 27.25 -11.39 -6.52
CA LYS A 3 25.95 -11.96 -6.96
C LYS A 3 24.93 -12.07 -5.82
N ARG A 4 25.39 -12.38 -4.60
CA ARG A 4 24.58 -12.42 -3.38
C ARG A 4 23.99 -11.04 -3.04
N THR A 5 24.77 -9.98 -3.13
CA THR A 5 24.31 -8.61 -2.86
C THR A 5 23.27 -8.18 -3.89
N ILE A 6 23.49 -8.48 -5.19
CA ILE A 6 22.51 -8.19 -6.25
C ILE A 6 21.19 -8.90 -5.94
N HIS A 7 21.25 -10.19 -5.61
CA HIS A 7 20.06 -10.96 -5.27
C HIS A 7 19.32 -10.41 -4.05
N ASN A 8 20.05 -10.00 -3.00
CA ASN A 8 19.45 -9.37 -1.82
C ASN A 8 18.73 -8.06 -2.16
N LEU A 9 19.28 -7.25 -3.07
CA LEU A 9 18.65 -6.01 -3.52
C LEU A 9 17.45 -6.24 -4.45
N VAL A 10 17.19 -7.48 -4.88
CA VAL A 10 15.92 -7.83 -5.52
C VAL A 10 14.85 -8.09 -4.46
N TRP A 11 15.10 -9.04 -3.55
CA TRP A 11 14.00 -9.55 -2.72
C TRP A 11 13.75 -8.72 -1.44
N ILE A 12 14.78 -8.11 -0.85
CA ILE A 12 14.64 -7.33 0.39
C ILE A 12 13.70 -6.13 0.18
N PRO A 13 13.85 -5.29 -0.87
CA PRO A 13 12.94 -4.17 -1.07
C PRO A 13 11.47 -4.61 -1.20
N VAL A 14 11.21 -5.70 -1.92
CA VAL A 14 9.85 -6.24 -2.08
C VAL A 14 9.30 -6.79 -0.77
N PHE A 15 10.14 -7.45 0.02
CA PHE A 15 9.76 -7.90 1.36
C PHE A 15 9.39 -6.72 2.28
N LEU A 16 10.15 -5.63 2.24
CA LEU A 16 9.85 -4.40 2.99
C LEU A 16 8.53 -3.76 2.52
N ILE A 17 8.23 -3.78 1.22
CA ILE A 17 6.93 -3.33 0.72
C ILE A 17 5.80 -4.20 1.30
N GLY A 18 5.97 -5.51 1.34
CA GLY A 18 5.02 -6.43 1.97
C GLY A 18 4.80 -6.14 3.46
N LEU A 19 5.87 -5.84 4.21
CA LEU A 19 5.77 -5.45 5.62
C LEU A 19 5.05 -4.11 5.81
N ALA A 20 5.34 -3.12 4.97
CA ALA A 20 4.67 -1.82 5.02
C ALA A 20 3.17 -1.95 4.73
N ALA A 21 2.78 -2.72 3.71
CA ALA A 21 1.38 -3.01 3.39
C ALA A 21 0.69 -3.74 4.55
N LEU A 22 1.35 -4.75 5.14
CA LEU A 22 0.84 -5.45 6.31
C LEU A 22 0.61 -4.51 7.49
N GLY A 23 1.60 -3.69 7.85
CA GLY A 23 1.50 -2.73 8.95
C GLY A 23 0.36 -1.73 8.77
N LEU A 24 0.27 -1.11 7.59
CA LEU A 24 -0.82 -0.20 7.25
C LEU A 24 -2.19 -0.89 7.28
N GLY A 25 -2.29 -2.10 6.72
CA GLY A 25 -3.53 -2.85 6.69
C GLY A 25 -4.05 -3.14 8.09
N LEU A 26 -3.15 -3.54 9.00
CA LEU A 26 -3.49 -3.78 10.40
C LEU A 26 -3.91 -2.48 11.11
N GLU A 27 -3.24 -1.37 10.83
CA GLU A 27 -3.63 -0.04 11.35
C GLU A 27 -5.08 0.28 10.98
N TRP A 28 -5.46 0.18 9.69
CA TRP A 28 -6.84 0.37 9.24
C TRP A 28 -7.84 -0.62 9.86
N CYS A 29 -7.43 -1.88 10.08
CA CYS A 29 -8.27 -2.90 10.70
C CYS A 29 -8.61 -2.59 12.17
N PHE A 30 -7.64 -2.06 12.92
CA PHE A 30 -7.76 -1.95 14.37
C PHE A 30 -7.98 -0.52 14.89
N HIS A 31 -7.74 0.50 14.07
CA HIS A 31 -8.02 1.88 14.46
C HIS A 31 -9.51 2.05 14.84
N PRO A 32 -9.84 2.78 15.91
CA PRO A 32 -11.23 2.99 16.35
C PRO A 32 -12.05 3.81 15.34
N GLU A 33 -11.39 4.76 14.68
CA GLU A 33 -11.95 5.69 13.69
C GLU A 33 -11.06 5.74 12.44
N PRO A 34 -11.02 4.65 11.65
CA PRO A 34 -10.00 4.46 10.62
C PRO A 34 -10.05 5.48 9.46
N TRP A 35 -11.19 6.14 9.26
CA TRP A 35 -11.34 7.23 8.29
C TRP A 35 -10.51 8.48 8.65
N LEU A 36 -10.12 8.63 9.92
CA LEU A 36 -9.30 9.76 10.37
C LEU A 36 -7.83 9.66 9.95
N LEU A 37 -7.37 8.47 9.55
CA LEU A 37 -6.01 8.29 9.01
C LEU A 37 -5.75 9.13 7.75
N ASP A 38 -6.82 9.42 6.99
CA ASP A 38 -6.84 10.33 5.85
C ASP A 38 -7.81 11.50 6.08
N GLN A 39 -7.91 12.01 7.31
CA GLN A 39 -8.92 13.02 7.65
C GLN A 39 -8.89 14.23 6.71
N ARG A 40 -7.74 14.92 6.63
CA ARG A 40 -7.58 16.15 5.85
C ARG A 40 -7.97 15.99 4.38
N PRO A 41 -7.44 15.01 3.62
CA PRO A 41 -7.85 14.84 2.23
C PRO A 41 -9.31 14.40 2.08
N ASN A 42 -9.84 13.58 2.99
CA ASN A 42 -11.24 13.15 2.92
C ASN A 42 -12.21 14.30 3.17
N GLU A 43 -11.97 15.13 4.17
CA GLU A 43 -12.79 16.33 4.44
C GLU A 43 -12.70 17.35 3.30
N ALA A 44 -11.53 17.49 2.67
CA ALA A 44 -11.36 18.31 1.48
C ALA A 44 -12.20 17.78 0.30
N LEU A 45 -12.24 16.45 0.11
CA LEU A 45 -13.05 15.81 -0.93
C LEU A 45 -14.56 15.93 -0.64
N LEU A 46 -14.96 15.79 0.62
CA LEU A 46 -16.34 15.93 1.09
C LEU A 46 -16.83 17.39 1.10
N GLN A 47 -15.91 18.36 1.02
CA GLN A 47 -16.19 19.80 1.16
C GLN A 47 -16.88 20.15 2.48
N THR A 48 -16.70 19.32 3.52
CA THR A 48 -17.23 19.51 4.87
C THR A 48 -16.37 18.75 5.87
N SER A 49 -16.44 19.11 7.15
CA SER A 49 -15.73 18.37 8.20
C SER A 49 -16.49 17.11 8.60
N PHE A 50 -15.80 16.08 9.11
CA PHE A 50 -16.48 14.91 9.65
C PHE A 50 -17.40 15.28 10.83
N ASN A 51 -17.01 16.26 11.64
CA ASN A 51 -17.84 16.74 12.75
C ASN A 51 -19.18 17.30 12.26
N THR A 52 -19.15 18.13 11.21
CA THR A 52 -20.37 18.66 10.60
C THR A 52 -21.17 17.56 9.93
N LEU A 53 -20.51 16.67 9.17
CA LEU A 53 -21.17 15.59 8.44
C LEU A 53 -21.89 14.62 9.36
N PHE A 54 -21.28 14.26 10.50
CA PHE A 54 -21.85 13.28 11.44
C PHE A 54 -22.85 13.89 12.41
N ALA A 55 -22.92 15.22 12.52
CA ALA A 55 -23.93 15.91 13.34
C ALA A 55 -25.33 15.88 12.69
N GLU A 56 -25.40 15.68 11.37
CA GLU A 56 -26.67 15.58 10.64
C GLU A 56 -27.39 14.27 10.97
N GLU A 57 -28.67 14.35 11.34
CA GLU A 57 -29.47 13.18 11.77
C GLU A 57 -29.54 12.08 10.70
N ILE A 58 -29.61 12.46 9.42
CA ILE A 58 -29.60 11.53 8.28
C ILE A 58 -28.31 10.67 8.23
N ASN A 59 -27.22 11.15 8.83
CA ASN A 59 -25.91 10.50 8.84
C ASN A 59 -25.61 9.78 10.17
N ALA A 60 -26.59 9.58 11.06
CA ALA A 60 -26.37 8.97 12.37
C ALA A 60 -25.63 7.61 12.33
N HIS A 61 -25.77 6.84 11.25
CA HIS A 61 -25.12 5.55 11.06
C HIS A 61 -23.87 5.58 10.17
N LEU A 62 -23.53 6.74 9.60
CA LEU A 62 -22.39 6.91 8.69
C LEU A 62 -21.04 6.57 9.35
N PRO A 63 -20.74 6.96 10.61
CA PRO A 63 -19.49 6.58 11.26
C PRO A 63 -19.32 5.06 11.40
N ALA A 64 -20.41 4.35 11.71
CA ALA A 64 -20.39 2.89 11.82
C ALA A 64 -20.12 2.24 10.44
N TYR A 65 -20.77 2.75 9.38
CA TYR A 65 -20.51 2.32 8.01
C TYR A 65 -19.05 2.56 7.60
N LEU A 66 -18.53 3.77 7.83
CA LEU A 66 -17.14 4.12 7.53
C LEU A 66 -16.16 3.22 8.29
N ARG A 67 -16.43 2.92 9.57
CA ARG A 67 -15.60 1.97 10.33
C ARG A 67 -15.48 0.63 9.61
N VAL A 68 -16.61 0.06 9.17
CA VAL A 68 -16.62 -1.27 8.55
C VAL A 68 -15.93 -1.26 7.19
N ILE A 69 -16.22 -0.26 6.33
CA ILE A 69 -15.64 -0.23 4.98
C ILE A 69 -14.12 -0.01 5.01
N TYR A 70 -13.61 0.85 5.90
CA TYR A 70 -12.18 1.05 6.05
C TYR A 70 -11.48 -0.17 6.67
N ARG A 71 -12.12 -0.89 7.59
CA ARG A 71 -11.59 -2.16 8.11
C ARG A 71 -11.56 -3.24 7.04
N PHE A 72 -12.57 -3.28 6.17
CA PHE A 72 -12.58 -4.18 5.02
C PHE A 72 -11.43 -3.84 4.06
N PHE A 73 -11.18 -2.55 3.80
CA PHE A 73 -10.01 -2.11 3.04
C PHE A 73 -8.69 -2.50 3.73
N GLY A 74 -8.58 -2.30 5.05
CA GLY A 74 -7.43 -2.73 5.85
C GLY A 74 -7.18 -4.24 5.76
N LEU A 75 -8.23 -5.06 5.72
CA LEU A 75 -8.14 -6.51 5.55
C LEU A 75 -7.57 -6.88 4.19
N TRP A 76 -8.01 -6.22 3.11
CA TRP A 76 -7.44 -6.42 1.78
C TRP A 76 -5.96 -6.04 1.74
N LEU A 77 -5.59 -4.91 2.33
CA LEU A 77 -4.20 -4.46 2.36
C LEU A 77 -3.31 -5.39 3.21
N THR A 78 -3.83 -5.87 4.34
CA THR A 78 -3.21 -6.91 5.18
C THR A 78 -2.97 -8.18 4.37
N GLY A 79 -4.00 -8.65 3.64
CA GLY A 79 -3.90 -9.83 2.79
C GLY A 79 -2.86 -9.67 1.69
N ILE A 80 -2.80 -8.51 1.02
CA ILE A 80 -1.78 -8.20 0.01
C ILE A 80 -0.38 -8.23 0.63
N GLY A 81 -0.18 -7.62 1.79
CA GLY A 81 1.10 -7.64 2.51
C GLY A 81 1.57 -9.06 2.82
N LEU A 82 0.66 -9.89 3.37
CA LEU A 82 0.93 -11.30 3.65
C LEU A 82 1.24 -12.10 2.38
N LEU A 83 0.51 -11.88 1.29
CA LEU A 83 0.75 -12.56 0.01
C LEU A 83 2.12 -12.19 -0.57
N ILE A 84 2.52 -10.92 -0.51
CA ILE A 84 3.85 -10.48 -0.96
C ILE A 84 4.94 -11.14 -0.12
N ILE A 85 4.81 -11.11 1.21
CA ILE A 85 5.75 -11.73 2.15
C ILE A 85 5.87 -13.22 1.86
N ALA A 86 4.75 -13.94 1.77
CA ALA A 86 4.72 -15.37 1.49
C ALA A 86 5.33 -15.69 0.13
N TYR A 87 5.00 -14.93 -0.91
CA TYR A 87 5.55 -15.10 -2.25
C TYR A 87 7.07 -14.94 -2.25
N VAL A 88 7.60 -13.91 -1.60
CA VAL A 88 9.04 -13.68 -1.49
C VAL A 88 9.72 -14.81 -0.70
N GLN A 89 9.11 -15.30 0.38
CA GLN A 89 9.69 -16.39 1.17
C GLN A 89 9.73 -17.72 0.40
N VAL A 90 8.67 -18.04 -0.33
CA VAL A 90 8.56 -19.31 -1.09
C VAL A 90 9.43 -19.28 -2.34
N THR A 91 9.39 -18.20 -3.12
CA THR A 91 10.09 -18.13 -4.42
C THR A 91 11.53 -17.65 -4.31
N ARG A 92 11.86 -16.98 -3.18
CA ARG A 92 13.11 -16.22 -2.98
C ARG A 92 13.39 -15.21 -4.09
N MET A 93 12.42 -14.89 -4.95
CA MET A 93 12.64 -14.11 -6.17
C MET A 93 13.78 -14.68 -7.05
N GLY A 94 14.00 -16.00 -7.00
CA GLY A 94 15.15 -16.66 -7.62
C GLY A 94 15.09 -16.74 -9.14
N THR A 95 13.89 -16.91 -9.72
CA THR A 95 13.70 -17.02 -11.17
C THR A 95 13.28 -15.69 -11.79
N SER A 96 13.60 -15.49 -13.07
CA SER A 96 13.14 -14.30 -13.81
C SER A 96 11.62 -14.21 -13.90
N LEU A 97 10.94 -15.36 -14.01
CA LEU A 97 9.48 -15.42 -14.02
C LEU A 97 8.90 -14.89 -12.70
N ALA A 98 9.41 -15.37 -11.55
CA ALA A 98 8.92 -14.94 -10.25
C ALA A 98 9.08 -13.42 -10.04
N ARG A 99 10.23 -12.88 -10.44
CA ARG A 99 10.51 -11.45 -10.36
C ARG A 99 9.58 -10.63 -11.26
N ASN A 100 9.47 -11.00 -12.53
CA ASN A 100 8.72 -10.23 -13.52
C ASN A 100 7.22 -10.22 -13.20
N VAL A 101 6.66 -11.34 -12.75
CA VAL A 101 5.25 -11.42 -12.38
C VAL A 101 4.96 -10.53 -11.18
N LEU A 102 5.69 -10.69 -10.08
CA LEU A 102 5.42 -9.90 -8.87
C LEU A 102 5.66 -8.40 -9.11
N LEU A 103 6.78 -8.04 -9.73
CA LEU A 103 7.10 -6.63 -9.99
C LEU A 103 6.12 -5.99 -11.00
N GLY A 104 5.64 -6.76 -11.98
CA GLY A 104 4.62 -6.29 -12.92
C GLY A 104 3.28 -6.02 -12.25
N VAL A 105 2.81 -6.93 -11.39
CA VAL A 105 1.57 -6.71 -10.60
C VAL A 105 1.72 -5.49 -9.69
N MET A 106 2.85 -5.36 -9.00
CA MET A 106 3.13 -4.21 -8.13
C MET A 106 3.18 -2.89 -8.91
N PHE A 107 3.70 -2.89 -10.14
CA PHE A 107 3.71 -1.70 -10.99
C PHE A 107 2.30 -1.21 -11.31
N ILE A 108 1.42 -2.11 -11.73
CA ILE A 108 0.02 -1.77 -12.03
C ILE A 108 -0.67 -1.16 -10.80
N ILE A 109 -0.46 -1.78 -9.62
CA ILE A 109 -1.01 -1.28 -8.36
C ILE A 109 -0.43 0.10 -8.02
N LEU A 110 0.89 0.30 -8.14
CA LEU A 110 1.53 1.59 -7.87
C LEU A 110 1.01 2.71 -8.78
N VAL A 111 0.83 2.43 -10.08
CA VAL A 111 0.24 3.39 -11.03
C VAL A 111 -1.18 3.75 -10.61
N GLY A 112 -2.00 2.75 -10.25
CA GLY A 112 -3.35 2.97 -9.73
C GLY A 112 -3.37 3.82 -8.46
N ILE A 113 -2.48 3.53 -7.51
CA ILE A 113 -2.36 4.31 -6.26
C ILE A 113 -1.99 5.76 -6.57
N TYR A 114 -0.96 6.01 -7.39
CA TYR A 114 -0.59 7.37 -7.78
C TYR A 114 -1.72 8.10 -8.49
N TYR A 115 -2.41 7.43 -9.42
CA TYR A 115 -3.56 8.00 -10.10
C TYR A 115 -4.63 8.44 -9.10
N MET A 116 -5.00 7.57 -8.15
CA MET A 116 -6.01 7.88 -7.15
C MET A 116 -5.56 9.03 -6.23
N MET A 117 -4.31 8.99 -5.76
CA MET A 117 -3.82 10.00 -4.83
C MET A 117 -3.68 11.37 -5.48
N LEU A 118 -3.09 11.45 -6.66
CA LEU A 118 -2.82 12.74 -7.29
C LEU A 118 -4.09 13.43 -7.82
N ASN A 119 -5.11 12.65 -8.19
CA ASN A 119 -6.36 13.22 -8.71
C ASN A 119 -7.42 13.49 -7.64
N PHE A 120 -7.48 12.68 -6.57
CA PHE A 120 -8.58 12.76 -5.59
C PHE A 120 -8.14 13.17 -4.19
N ILE A 121 -6.95 12.77 -3.74
CA ILE A 121 -6.47 13.01 -2.37
C ILE A 121 -4.99 13.47 -2.32
N PRO A 122 -4.60 14.53 -3.06
CA PRO A 122 -3.19 14.89 -3.26
C PRO A 122 -2.48 15.34 -1.97
N THR A 123 -3.25 15.70 -0.93
CA THR A 123 -2.77 16.11 0.39
C THR A 123 -2.69 14.97 1.40
N SER A 124 -2.86 13.71 0.96
CA SER A 124 -2.82 12.56 1.86
C SER A 124 -1.45 12.42 2.55
N PRO A 125 -1.43 12.15 3.88
CA PRO A 125 -0.20 11.91 4.62
C PRO A 125 0.55 10.65 4.17
N PHE A 126 -0.09 9.76 3.39
CA PHE A 126 0.53 8.55 2.86
C PHE A 126 1.35 8.78 1.59
N LEU A 127 1.27 9.96 0.95
CA LEU A 127 1.97 10.21 -0.31
C LEU A 127 3.51 10.03 -0.20
N PRO A 128 4.18 10.53 0.87
CA PRO A 128 5.60 10.25 1.10
C PRO A 128 5.91 8.75 1.21
N LEU A 129 5.05 7.98 1.86
CA LEU A 129 5.23 6.54 1.97
C LEU A 129 5.13 5.87 0.58
N VAL A 130 4.19 6.27 -0.26
CA VAL A 130 4.08 5.77 -1.64
C VAL A 130 5.35 6.08 -2.44
N HIS A 131 5.98 7.25 -2.25
CA HIS A 131 7.28 7.54 -2.85
C HIS A 131 8.38 6.58 -2.36
N VAL A 132 8.44 6.31 -1.05
CA VAL A 132 9.40 5.33 -0.49
C VAL A 132 9.17 3.94 -1.07
N LEU A 133 7.93 3.46 -1.14
CA LEU A 133 7.59 2.16 -1.74
C LEU A 133 7.96 2.11 -3.23
N THR A 134 7.82 3.22 -3.93
CA THR A 134 8.23 3.35 -5.34
C THR A 134 9.75 3.21 -5.49
N ILE A 135 10.53 3.84 -4.62
CA ILE A 135 12.00 3.72 -4.61
C ILE A 135 12.42 2.27 -4.34
N LEU A 136 11.77 1.60 -3.39
CA LEU A 136 12.01 0.18 -3.12
C LEU A 136 11.69 -0.69 -4.34
N TRP A 137 10.57 -0.43 -5.01
CA TRP A 137 10.17 -1.14 -6.22
C TRP A 137 11.17 -0.89 -7.37
N ILE A 138 11.57 0.36 -7.62
CA ILE A 138 12.58 0.71 -8.64
C ILE A 138 13.89 -0.01 -8.37
N THR A 139 14.33 -0.02 -7.11
CA THR A 139 15.56 -0.71 -6.68
C THR A 139 15.49 -2.20 -7.03
N SER A 140 14.41 -2.87 -6.64
CA SER A 140 14.21 -4.29 -6.95
C SER A 140 14.16 -4.55 -8.47
N THR A 141 13.43 -3.71 -9.22
CA THR A 141 13.29 -3.84 -10.68
C THR A 141 14.63 -3.66 -11.38
N TYR A 142 15.40 -2.64 -11.02
CA TYR A 142 16.74 -2.41 -11.57
C TYR A 142 17.65 -3.63 -11.35
N PHE A 143 17.75 -4.11 -10.10
CA PHE A 143 18.61 -5.25 -9.81
C PHE A 143 18.10 -6.56 -10.44
N SER A 144 16.78 -6.73 -10.59
CA SER A 144 16.18 -7.87 -11.29
C SER A 144 16.63 -7.96 -12.75
N ILE A 145 16.71 -6.82 -13.45
CA ILE A 145 17.16 -6.73 -14.85
C ILE A 145 18.66 -7.03 -14.94
N THR A 146 19.47 -6.53 -13.99
CA THR A 146 20.92 -6.77 -13.99
C THR A 146 21.31 -8.19 -13.59
N LEU A 147 20.45 -8.90 -12.85
CA LEU A 147 20.67 -10.27 -12.42
C LEU A 147 20.52 -11.22 -13.62
N LYS A 148 21.61 -11.43 -14.36
CA LYS A 148 21.73 -12.46 -15.41
C LYS A 148 21.29 -13.82 -14.83
N LYS A 149 20.57 -14.60 -15.64
CA LYS A 149 20.20 -15.99 -15.32
C LYS A 149 21.44 -16.76 -14.85
#